data_AF-A0A520EPH1-F1
#
_entry.id   AF-A0A520EPH1-F1
#
_cell.length_a   1.000
_cell.length_b   1.000
_cell.length_c   1.000
_cell.angle_alpha   90.00
_cell.angle_beta   90.00
_cell.angle_gamma   90.00
#
_symmetry.space_group_name_H-M   'P 1'
#
loop_
_entity.id
_entity.type
_entity.pdbx_description
1 polymer ?
#
loop_
_entity_poly.entity_id
_entity_poly.type
_entity_poly.pdbx_seq_one_letter_code
_entity_poly.pdbx_strand_id
1 'polypeptide(L)' 'MVTRLNPYLNFTTEAREALEFYHAALGGKLEIMSFADGGMADDDPTTADLVMHGAVVGDLGLTIYASDAPPGGDTP' A
#
# COMPACT_ATOMS: atom_id res chain seq x y z
N MET A 1 26.87 -10.61 -0.26
CA MET A 1 25.55 -10.27 -0.84
C MET A 1 24.65 -9.90 0.34
N VAL A 2 24.14 -8.67 0.39
CA VAL A 2 23.24 -8.26 1.48
C VAL A 2 21.81 -8.63 1.06
N THR A 3 21.09 -9.37 1.90
CA THR A 3 19.69 -9.71 1.66
C THR A 3 18.85 -8.45 1.74
N ARG A 4 18.01 -8.22 0.72
CA ARG A 4 17.10 -7.06 0.63
C ARG A 4 15.69 -7.54 0.92
N LEU A 5 15.00 -6.93 1.89
CA LEU A 5 13.69 -7.35 2.35
C LEU A 5 12.63 -6.36 1.86
N ASN A 6 11.77 -6.83 0.97
CA ASN A 6 10.69 -6.05 0.39
C ASN A 6 9.35 -6.78 0.62
N PRO A 7 8.80 -6.76 1.84
CA PRO A 7 7.54 -7.44 2.11
C PRO A 7 6.40 -6.71 1.41
N TYR A 8 5.39 -7.47 1.01
CA TYR A 8 4.14 -6.93 0.47
C TYR A 8 3.01 -7.33 1.42
N LEU A 9 2.40 -6.34 2.06
CA LEU A 9 1.35 -6.51 3.05
C LEU A 9 -0.01 -6.30 2.40
N ASN A 10 -0.99 -7.13 2.73
CA ASN A 10 -2.36 -6.99 2.25
C ASN A 10 -3.26 -6.61 3.43
N PHE A 11 -4.12 -5.62 3.24
CA PHE A 11 -5.10 -5.15 4.21
C PHE A 11 -6.50 -5.21 3.59
N THR A 12 -7.53 -5.16 4.43
CA THR A 12 -8.90 -5.07 3.91
C THR A 12 -9.17 -3.66 3.43
N THR A 13 -8.92 -2.66 4.29
CA THR A 13 -9.15 -1.24 3.98
C THR A 13 -8.13 -0.27 4.62
N GLU A 14 -7.14 -0.79 5.34
CA GLU A 14 -6.25 -0.02 6.20
C GLU A 14 -4.84 0.22 5.62
N ALA A 15 -4.58 -0.13 4.37
CA ALA A 15 -3.23 -0.03 3.80
C ALA A 15 -2.68 1.39 3.82
N ARG A 16 -3.53 2.41 3.60
CA ARG A 16 -3.11 3.82 3.68
C ARG A 16 -2.60 4.19 5.07
N GLU A 17 -3.40 3.93 6.10
CA GLU A 17 -3.05 4.22 7.49
C GLU A 17 -1.79 3.46 7.92
N ALA A 18 -1.67 2.19 7.49
CA ALA A 18 -0.47 1.39 7.75
C ALA A 18 0.79 1.98 7.08
N LEU A 19 0.71 2.39 5.81
CA LEU A 19 1.82 3.00 5.10
C LEU A 19 2.22 4.35 5.72
N GLU A 20 1.25 5.17 6.13
CA GLU A 20 1.51 6.43 6.85
C GLU A 20 2.19 6.17 8.20
N PHE A 21 1.73 5.17 8.95
CA PHE A 21 2.37 4.75 10.20
C PHE A 21 3.81 4.29 9.98
N TYR A 22 4.05 3.43 8.98
CA TYR A 22 5.40 2.95 8.67
C TYR A 22 6.31 4.09 8.17
N HIS A 23 5.78 5.01 7.36
CA HIS A 23 6.51 6.19 6.94
C HIS A 23 6.88 7.09 8.11
N ALA A 24 5.96 7.32 9.05
CA ALA A 24 6.23 8.11 10.25
C ALA A 24 7.30 7.46 11.15
N ALA A 25 7.30 6.13 11.26
CA ALA A 25 8.24 5.40 12.11
C ALA A 25 9.62 5.19 11.47
N LEU A 26 9.67 4.97 10.15
CA LEU A 26 10.87 4.54 9.43
C LEU A 26 11.45 5.65 8.53
N GLY A 27 10.71 6.73 8.30
CA GLY A 27 11.05 7.77 7.33
C GLY A 27 10.86 7.31 5.88
N GLY A 28 11.76 7.73 5.00
CA GLY A 28 11.73 7.35 3.58
C GLY A 28 10.72 8.13 2.74
N LYS A 29 10.45 7.63 1.53
CA LYS A 29 9.45 8.21 0.61
C LYS A 29 8.17 7.39 0.66
N LEU A 30 7.04 8.04 0.95
CA LEU A 30 5.72 7.46 0.84
C LEU A 30 5.17 7.65 -0.58
N GLU A 31 4.74 6.56 -1.20
CA GLU A 31 4.07 6.53 -2.51
C GLU A 31 2.77 5.77 -2.37
N ILE A 32 1.67 6.34 -2.85
CA ILE A 32 0.33 5.73 -2.79
C ILE A 32 -0.33 5.90 -4.15
N MET A 33 -0.86 4.80 -4.68
CA MET A 33 -1.71 4.73 -5.86
C MET A 33 -3.02 4.08 -5.44
N SER A 34 -4.11 4.82 -5.58
CA SER A 34 -5.46 4.33 -5.30
C SER A 34 -6.04 3.54 -6.49
N PHE A 35 -7.15 2.83 -6.28
CA PHE A 35 -7.88 2.20 -7.39
C PHE A 35 -8.39 3.24 -8.40
N ALA A 36 -8.76 4.44 -7.94
CA ALA A 36 -9.13 5.54 -8.83
C ALA A 36 -7.96 5.99 -9.72
N ASP A 37 -6.75 6.13 -9.15
CA ASP A 37 -5.54 6.49 -9.90
C ASP A 37 -5.17 5.44 -10.95
N GLY A 38 -5.44 4.16 -10.65
CA GLY A 38 -5.21 3.03 -11.54
C GLY A 38 -6.27 2.82 -12.62
N GLY A 39 -7.36 3.59 -12.60
CA GLY A 39 -8.51 3.39 -13.50
C GLY A 39 -9.27 2.09 -13.26
N MET A 40 -9.17 1.53 -12.05
CA MET A 40 -9.86 0.31 -11.59
C MET A 40 -10.90 0.59 -10.50
N ALA A 41 -11.21 1.86 -10.22
CA ALA A 41 -12.37 2.20 -9.40
C ALA A 41 -13.63 1.81 -10.17
N ASP A 42 -14.39 0.85 -9.63
CA ASP A 42 -15.78 0.67 -10.01
C ASP A 42 -16.58 1.94 -9.66
N ASP A 43 -17.83 2.06 -10.09
CA ASP A 43 -18.73 3.19 -9.75
C ASP A 43 -18.99 3.34 -8.23
N ASP A 44 -18.34 2.53 -7.38
CA ASP A 44 -18.39 2.60 -5.92
C ASP A 44 -17.30 3.55 -5.36
N PRO A 45 -17.69 4.75 -4.86
CA PRO A 45 -16.75 5.71 -4.29
C PRO A 45 -16.03 5.21 -3.05
N THR A 46 -16.53 4.17 -2.36
CA THR A 46 -15.87 3.59 -1.19
C THR A 46 -14.64 2.77 -1.55
N THR A 47 -14.58 2.26 -2.79
CA THR A 47 -13.43 1.50 -3.31
C THR A 47 -12.42 2.37 -4.02
N ALA A 48 -12.85 3.53 -4.53
CA ALA A 48 -12.02 4.45 -5.29
C ALA A 48 -10.79 4.93 -4.51
N ASP A 49 -10.96 5.21 -3.21
CA ASP A 49 -9.92 5.74 -2.33
C ASP A 49 -8.99 4.67 -1.73
N LEU A 50 -9.36 3.39 -1.84
CA LEU A 50 -8.56 2.27 -1.35
C LEU A 50 -7.23 2.18 -2.10
N VAL A 51 -6.20 1.70 -1.41
CA VAL A 51 -4.85 1.62 -1.96
C VAL A 51 -4.74 0.40 -2.86
N MET A 52 -4.54 0.64 -4.16
CA MET A 52 -4.23 -0.41 -5.12
C MET A 52 -2.75 -0.83 -5.01
N HIS A 53 -1.85 0.15 -4.94
CA HIS A 53 -0.43 -0.10 -4.70
C HIS A 53 0.16 1.06 -3.89
N GLY A 54 0.79 0.75 -2.76
CA GLY A 54 1.53 1.73 -1.98
C GLY A 54 2.86 1.20 -1.49
N ALA A 55 3.77 2.12 -1.20
CA ALA A 55 5.12 1.80 -0.77
C ALA A 55 5.69 2.85 0.21
N VAL A 56 6.45 2.37 1.19
CA VAL A 56 7.40 3.17 1.96
C VAL A 56 8.80 2.75 1.51
N VAL A 57 9.44 3.61 0.72
CA VAL A 57 10.80 3.40 0.21
C VAL A 57 11.78 4.02 1.20
N GLY A 58 12.31 3.17 2.09
CA GLY A 58 13.30 3.55 3.10
C GLY A 58 14.75 3.40 2.61
N ASP A 59 15.66 3.95 3.40
CA ASP A 59 17.09 3.77 3.20
C ASP A 59 17.54 2.34 3.57
N LEU A 60 18.80 2.01 3.22
CA LEU A 60 19.45 0.74 3.61
C LEU A 60 18.76 -0.54 3.07
N GLY A 61 17.91 -0.41 2.05
CA GLY A 61 17.33 -1.54 1.34
C GLY A 61 16.10 -2.17 1.99
N LEU A 62 15.41 -1.42 2.85
CA LEU A 62 14.08 -1.75 3.35
C LEU A 62 13.01 -1.02 2.51
N THR A 63 12.12 -1.76 1.87
CA THR A 63 10.97 -1.18 1.19
C THR A 63 9.72 -1.95 1.56
N ILE A 64 8.78 -1.31 2.25
CA ILE A 64 7.50 -1.95 2.60
C ILE A 64 6.51 -1.61 1.50
N TYR A 65 5.88 -2.63 0.92
CA TYR A 65 4.75 -2.45 0.01
C TYR A 65 3.46 -2.84 0.73
N ALA A 66 2.36 -2.17 0.39
CA ALA A 66 1.04 -2.55 0.86
C ALA A 66 -0.06 -2.25 -0.17
N SER A 67 -1.15 -3.01 -0.10
CA SER A 67 -2.41 -2.70 -0.78
C SER A 67 -3.61 -3.16 0.03
N ASP A 68 -4.76 -2.59 -0.30
CA ASP A 68 -6.05 -3.05 0.17
C ASP A 68 -6.59 -4.18 -0.71
N ALA A 69 -7.63 -4.85 -0.22
CA ALA A 69 -8.33 -5.87 -0.98
C ALA A 69 -9.00 -5.24 -2.20
N PRO A 70 -8.97 -5.90 -3.37
CA PRO A 70 -9.74 -5.45 -4.51
C PRO A 70 -11.24 -5.50 -4.20
N PRO A 71 -12.07 -4.68 -4.87
CA PRO A 71 -13.52 -4.70 -4.72
C PRO A 71 -14.09 -6.12 -4.77
N GLY A 72 -14.75 -6.54 -3.69
CA GLY A 72 -15.37 -7.88 -3.59
C GLY A 72 -14.40 -9.05 -3.35
N GLY A 73 -13.12 -8.80 -3.09
CA GLY A 73 -12.15 -9.81 -2.65
C GLY A 73 -11.94 -9.79 -1.13
N ASP A 74 -11.74 -10.96 -0.52
CA ASP A 74 -11.22 -11.08 0.84
C ASP A 74 -9.68 -11.12 0.81
N THR A 75 -9.03 -10.51 1.80
CA THR A 75 -7.59 -10.78 2.04
C THR A 75 -7.42 -12.18 2.65
N PRO A 76 -6.35 -12.92 2.31
CA PRO A 76 -6.07 -14.24 2.87
C PRO A 76 -5.81 -14.24 4.38
#